data_AF-A0A0L0S7V9-F1
#
_entry.id   AF-A0A0L0S7V9-F1
#
_cell.length_a   1.000
_cell.length_b   1.000
_cell.length_c   1.000
_cell.angle_alpha   90.00
_cell.angle_beta   90.00
_cell.angle_gamma   90.00
#
_symmetry.space_group_name_H-M   'P 1'
#
loop_
_entity.id
_entity.type
_entity.pdbx_description
1 polymer ?
#
loop_
_entity_poly.entity_id
_entity_poly.type
_entity_poly.pdbx_seq_one_letter_code
_entity_poly.pdbx_strand_id
1 'polypeptide(L)'
;MAATAAAVTVIAWPTQLVRAFTENLASVSHTAKYLQLATIDPLLQVPRVRTVVFRGVLISPAPGTSSTSERIDAGPYAVRLVFVTDARSNKVAHLLDHGSRSGTAPTEACWYMPVTREQFRVSGAMAVILASPRGAAQRAQTLRAELWRSLSPAARAAYLAPQPGSYFPPGGPAPATTAPVAASLEAPQETFFRART
;
A
#
# COMPACT_ATOMS: atom_id res chain seq x y z
N MET A 1 -29.86 -28.03 -31.53
CA MET A 1 -29.41 -26.65 -31.29
C MET A 1 -29.45 -26.39 -29.79
N ALA A 2 -28.30 -26.36 -29.13
CA ALA A 2 -28.20 -25.91 -27.74
C ALA A 2 -27.02 -24.94 -27.67
N ALA A 3 -27.32 -23.68 -27.40
CA ALA A 3 -26.31 -22.65 -27.19
C ALA A 3 -25.62 -22.94 -25.86
N THR A 4 -24.35 -23.32 -25.92
CA THR A 4 -23.48 -23.38 -24.73
C THR A 4 -23.20 -21.94 -24.34
N ALA A 5 -23.79 -21.50 -23.23
CA ALA A 5 -23.46 -20.22 -22.63
C ALA A 5 -21.98 -20.25 -22.25
N ALA A 6 -21.16 -19.50 -22.98
CA ALA A 6 -19.79 -19.23 -22.59
C ALA A 6 -19.84 -18.53 -21.22
N ALA A 7 -19.44 -19.25 -20.16
CA ALA A 7 -19.27 -18.68 -18.85
C ALA A 7 -18.20 -17.60 -18.94
N VAL A 8 -18.65 -16.34 -18.97
CA VAL A 8 -17.77 -15.18 -18.83
C VAL A 8 -17.02 -15.37 -17.52
N THR A 9 -15.73 -15.68 -17.62
CA THR A 9 -14.87 -15.89 -16.44
C THR A 9 -14.56 -14.51 -15.87
N VAL A 10 -15.52 -13.97 -15.13
CA VAL A 10 -15.39 -12.71 -14.41
C VAL A 10 -14.43 -12.95 -13.24
N ILE A 11 -13.25 -12.35 -13.32
CA ILE A 11 -12.26 -12.12 -12.27
C ILE A 11 -12.71 -12.59 -10.87
N ALA A 12 -12.41 -13.85 -10.52
CA ALA A 12 -13.01 -14.53 -9.36
C ALA A 12 -12.44 -14.04 -8.01
N TRP A 13 -11.14 -13.79 -7.93
CA TRP A 13 -10.46 -13.55 -6.65
C TRP A 13 -10.73 -12.18 -6.02
N PRO A 14 -10.85 -11.04 -6.74
CA PRO A 14 -11.18 -9.76 -6.12
C PRO A 14 -12.61 -9.76 -5.59
N THR A 15 -13.54 -10.42 -6.28
CA THR A 15 -14.92 -10.58 -5.82
C THR A 15 -14.96 -11.39 -4.52
N GLN A 16 -14.22 -12.50 -4.46
CA GLN A 16 -14.09 -13.29 -3.22
C GLN A 16 -13.43 -12.50 -2.09
N LEU A 17 -12.35 -11.75 -2.39
CA LEU A 17 -11.68 -10.89 -1.41
C LEU A 17 -12.62 -9.82 -0.88
N VAL A 18 -13.38 -9.14 -1.74
CA VAL A 18 -14.33 -8.09 -1.34
C VAL A 18 -15.46 -8.66 -0.50
N ARG A 19 -16.01 -9.84 -0.86
CA ARG A 19 -17.00 -10.55 -0.05
C ARG A 19 -16.43 -10.84 1.34
N ALA A 20 -15.30 -11.55 1.41
CA ALA A 20 -14.66 -11.93 2.66
C ALA A 20 -14.34 -10.70 3.52
N PHE A 21 -13.75 -9.66 2.91
CA PHE A 21 -13.44 -8.40 3.58
C PHE A 21 -14.69 -7.72 4.15
N THR A 22 -15.81 -7.69 3.42
CA THR A 22 -17.05 -7.05 3.86
C THR A 22 -17.66 -7.78 5.05
N GLU A 23 -17.70 -9.11 5.01
CA GLU A 23 -18.16 -9.94 6.13
C GLU A 23 -17.29 -9.74 7.37
N ASN A 24 -15.95 -9.69 7.20
CA ASN A 24 -15.04 -9.46 8.32
C ASN A 24 -15.13 -8.03 8.86
N LEU A 25 -15.28 -7.03 7.98
CA LEU A 25 -15.44 -5.63 8.38
C LEU A 25 -16.70 -5.43 9.23
N ALA A 26 -17.78 -6.17 8.94
CA ALA A 26 -19.01 -6.12 9.72
C ALA A 26 -18.85 -6.67 11.14
N SER A 27 -18.05 -7.73 11.34
CA SER A 27 -17.91 -8.37 12.67
C SER A 27 -16.71 -7.90 13.49
N VAL A 28 -15.55 -7.66 12.86
CA VAL A 28 -14.30 -7.30 13.57
C VAL A 28 -13.80 -5.88 13.26
N SER A 29 -14.66 -5.07 12.60
CA SER A 29 -14.47 -3.64 12.37
C SER A 29 -13.09 -3.33 11.79
N HIS A 30 -12.36 -2.38 12.38
CA HIS A 30 -11.09 -1.87 11.85
C HIS A 30 -9.98 -2.93 11.72
N THR A 31 -10.03 -4.00 12.50
CA THR A 31 -8.98 -5.05 12.49
C THR A 31 -9.02 -5.88 11.22
N ALA A 32 -10.18 -5.98 10.54
CA ALA A 32 -10.30 -6.62 9.24
C ALA A 32 -9.40 -5.98 8.20
N LYS A 33 -9.00 -4.70 8.37
CA LYS A 33 -8.15 -3.95 7.43
C LYS A 33 -6.66 -4.26 7.58
N TYR A 34 -6.26 -5.07 8.56
CA TYR A 34 -4.85 -5.34 8.86
C TYR A 34 -4.36 -6.56 8.10
N LEU A 35 -3.26 -6.39 7.38
CA LEU A 35 -2.61 -7.48 6.64
C LEU A 35 -1.09 -7.40 6.78
N GLN A 36 -0.42 -8.54 6.59
CA GLN A 36 1.03 -8.64 6.64
C GLN A 36 1.61 -8.35 5.25
N LEU A 37 2.46 -7.34 5.14
CA LEU A 37 3.20 -7.03 3.92
C LEU A 37 4.64 -7.51 4.07
N ALA A 38 5.09 -8.37 3.17
CA ALA A 38 6.47 -8.78 3.02
C ALA A 38 7.19 -7.93 1.96
N THR A 39 8.40 -7.49 2.28
CA THR A 39 9.35 -6.85 1.35
C THR A 39 10.73 -7.49 1.53
N ILE A 40 11.62 -7.32 0.57
CA ILE A 40 13.00 -7.79 0.66
C ILE A 40 13.89 -6.63 1.12
N ASP A 41 14.74 -6.87 2.12
CA ASP A 41 15.80 -5.96 2.52
C ASP A 41 16.89 -5.98 1.43
N PRO A 42 17.17 -4.85 0.76
CA PRO A 42 18.08 -4.84 -0.38
C PRO A 42 19.55 -5.03 -0.01
N LEU A 43 19.93 -4.68 1.22
CA LEU A 43 21.31 -4.85 1.67
C LEU A 43 21.55 -6.27 2.13
N LEU A 44 20.66 -6.79 2.97
CA LEU A 44 20.82 -8.09 3.61
C LEU A 44 20.23 -9.25 2.80
N GLN A 45 19.47 -8.96 1.73
CA GLN A 45 18.81 -9.95 0.87
C GLN A 45 17.90 -10.92 1.65
N VAL A 46 17.25 -10.43 2.71
CA VAL A 46 16.35 -11.21 3.57
C VAL A 46 14.94 -10.63 3.61
N PRO A 47 13.90 -11.45 3.82
CA PRO A 47 12.55 -10.94 3.95
C PRO A 47 12.37 -10.12 5.23
N ARG A 48 11.50 -9.13 5.13
CA ARG A 48 11.04 -8.30 6.23
C ARG A 48 9.52 -8.21 6.14
N VAL A 49 8.84 -8.39 7.25
CA VAL A 49 7.38 -8.39 7.33
C VAL A 49 6.89 -7.37 8.36
N ARG A 50 5.72 -6.78 8.11
CA ARG A 50 5.03 -5.89 9.06
C ARG A 50 3.55 -5.84 8.73
N THR A 51 2.75 -5.45 9.71
CA THR A 51 1.34 -5.14 9.50
C THR A 51 1.18 -3.79 8.79
N VAL A 52 0.31 -3.73 7.80
CA VAL A 52 -0.15 -2.50 7.13
C VAL A 52 -1.68 -2.45 7.12
N VAL A 53 -2.22 -1.25 6.94
CA VAL A 53 -3.68 -1.04 6.90
C VAL A 53 -4.12 -0.87 5.46
N PHE A 54 -5.00 -1.76 5.00
CA PHE A 54 -5.69 -1.66 3.72
C PHE A 54 -6.55 -0.39 3.63
N ARG A 55 -6.43 0.34 2.52
CA ARG A 55 -7.12 1.62 2.27
C ARG A 55 -7.97 1.64 1.00
N GLY A 56 -8.02 0.55 0.25
CA GLY A 56 -8.88 0.45 -0.93
C GLY A 56 -8.25 -0.33 -2.08
N VAL A 57 -9.01 -0.47 -3.15
CA VAL A 57 -8.60 -1.11 -4.39
C VAL A 57 -8.65 -0.10 -5.53
N LEU A 58 -7.63 -0.10 -6.39
CA LEU A 58 -7.68 0.58 -7.68
C LEU A 58 -7.84 -0.46 -8.77
N ILE A 59 -8.77 -0.21 -9.68
CA ILE A 59 -8.99 -1.02 -10.87
C ILE A 59 -8.68 -0.12 -12.07
N SER A 60 -7.79 -0.56 -12.94
CA SER A 60 -7.49 0.12 -14.20
C SER A 60 -7.45 -0.90 -15.33
N PRO A 61 -7.54 -0.50 -16.60
CA PRO A 61 -7.18 -1.39 -17.71
C PRO A 61 -5.77 -1.97 -17.50
N ALA A 62 -5.59 -3.24 -17.88
CA ALA A 62 -4.28 -3.88 -17.81
C ALA A 62 -3.32 -3.28 -18.86
N PRO A 63 -2.02 -3.10 -18.55
CA PRO A 63 -1.05 -2.61 -19.53
C PRO A 63 -0.92 -3.60 -20.70
N GLY A 64 -0.95 -3.10 -21.94
CA GLY A 64 -0.73 -3.94 -23.13
C GLY A 64 -1.96 -4.63 -23.71
N THR A 65 -3.17 -4.36 -23.20
CA THR A 65 -4.43 -4.85 -23.80
C THR A 65 -4.82 -4.03 -25.04
N SER A 66 -3.97 -4.03 -26.06
CA SER A 66 -4.40 -3.82 -27.45
C SER A 66 -4.85 -5.17 -28.00
N SER A 67 -6.10 -5.55 -27.72
CA SER A 67 -6.89 -6.66 -28.32
C SER A 67 -6.25 -8.04 -28.63
N THR A 68 -4.99 -8.33 -28.31
CA THR A 68 -4.29 -9.55 -28.78
C THR A 68 -3.32 -10.19 -27.79
N SER A 69 -3.18 -9.71 -26.55
CA SER A 69 -2.31 -10.39 -25.57
C SER A 69 -3.02 -11.57 -24.89
N GLU A 70 -2.62 -12.79 -25.24
CA GLU A 70 -3.09 -14.10 -24.73
C GLU A 70 -2.71 -14.39 -23.25
N ARG A 71 -2.72 -13.40 -22.34
CA ARG A 71 -2.72 -13.72 -20.90
C ARG A 71 -4.15 -14.06 -20.49
N ILE A 72 -4.53 -15.31 -20.72
CA ILE A 72 -5.86 -15.87 -20.46
C ILE A 72 -6.27 -15.72 -18.96
N ASP A 73 -5.28 -15.60 -18.06
CA ASP A 73 -5.51 -15.62 -16.60
C ASP A 73 -5.70 -14.23 -15.98
N ALA A 74 -5.29 -13.18 -16.69
CA ALA A 74 -5.40 -11.79 -16.24
C ALA A 74 -6.46 -11.12 -17.10
N GLY A 75 -7.68 -11.02 -16.57
CA GLY A 75 -8.77 -10.31 -17.22
C GLY A 75 -8.39 -8.86 -17.61
N PRO A 76 -9.30 -8.11 -18.29
CA PRO A 76 -8.97 -6.83 -18.92
C PRO A 76 -8.54 -5.71 -17.94
N TYR A 77 -8.52 -6.00 -16.63
CA TYR A 77 -8.23 -5.04 -15.58
C TYR A 77 -7.05 -5.47 -14.70
N ALA A 78 -6.19 -4.50 -14.39
CA ALA A 78 -5.21 -4.57 -13.32
C ALA A 78 -5.84 -4.12 -12.00
N VAL A 79 -5.76 -4.97 -10.98
CA VAL A 79 -6.23 -4.72 -9.62
C VAL A 79 -5.04 -4.39 -8.73
N ARG A 80 -5.08 -3.27 -7.99
CA ARG A 80 -4.03 -2.84 -7.08
C ARG A 80 -4.59 -2.58 -5.69
N LEU A 81 -3.96 -3.15 -4.67
CA LEU A 81 -4.26 -2.84 -3.27
C LEU A 81 -3.54 -1.55 -2.85
N VAL A 82 -4.23 -0.70 -2.10
CA VAL A 82 -3.72 0.61 -1.67
C VAL A 82 -3.43 0.62 -0.18
N PHE A 83 -2.25 1.15 0.16
CA PHE A 83 -1.79 1.38 1.53
C PHE A 83 -1.25 2.80 1.65
N VAL A 84 -1.19 3.33 2.88
CA VAL A 84 -0.50 4.58 3.18
C VAL A 84 0.59 4.30 4.20
N THR A 85 1.79 4.84 3.99
CA THR A 85 2.92 4.63 4.88
C THR A 85 3.82 5.86 4.92
N ASP A 86 4.61 5.98 5.98
CA ASP A 86 5.62 7.01 6.13
C ASP A 86 6.75 6.78 5.13
N ALA A 87 7.02 7.81 4.30
CA ALA A 87 8.07 7.82 3.28
C ALA A 87 9.47 7.55 3.86
N ARG A 88 9.66 7.87 5.14
CA ARG A 88 10.92 7.70 5.86
C ARG A 88 11.17 6.26 6.32
N SER A 89 10.16 5.40 6.27
CA SER A 89 10.27 4.05 6.83
C SER A 89 11.11 3.11 5.96
N ASN A 90 11.83 2.16 6.58
CA ASN A 90 12.70 1.20 5.88
C ASN A 90 12.01 0.47 4.72
N LYS A 91 10.72 0.12 4.87
CA LYS A 91 9.97 -0.55 3.79
C LYS A 91 9.93 0.29 2.51
N VAL A 92 9.91 1.62 2.60
CA VAL A 92 9.94 2.51 1.43
C VAL A 92 11.32 2.47 0.78
N ALA A 93 12.39 2.55 1.58
CA ALA A 93 13.75 2.40 1.07
C ALA A 93 13.94 1.06 0.33
N HIS A 94 13.43 -0.05 0.88
CA HIS A 94 13.48 -1.37 0.25
C HIS A 94 12.83 -1.36 -1.15
N LEU A 95 11.66 -0.74 -1.27
CA LEU A 95 10.88 -0.72 -2.51
C LEU A 95 11.53 0.14 -3.58
N LEU A 96 12.02 1.32 -3.20
CA LEU A 96 12.68 2.25 -4.11
C LEU A 96 13.98 1.64 -4.64
N ASP A 97 14.76 1.00 -3.77
CA ASP A 97 16.01 0.36 -4.15
C ASP A 97 15.79 -0.82 -5.10
N HIS A 98 14.87 -1.75 -4.78
CA HIS A 98 14.52 -2.86 -5.68
C HIS A 98 13.95 -2.36 -7.01
N GLY A 99 13.06 -1.36 -6.98
CA GLY A 99 12.50 -0.76 -8.19
C GLY A 99 13.56 -0.14 -9.09
N SER A 100 14.58 0.52 -8.50
CA SER A 100 15.71 1.08 -9.24
C SER A 100 16.60 0.01 -9.86
N ARG A 101 16.93 -1.06 -9.11
CA ARG A 101 17.85 -2.11 -9.57
C ARG A 101 17.24 -3.09 -10.56
N SER A 102 15.98 -3.47 -10.36
CA SER A 102 15.34 -4.60 -11.07
C SER A 102 14.14 -4.18 -11.92
N GLY A 103 13.78 -2.90 -11.94
CA GLY A 103 12.56 -2.38 -12.58
C GLY A 103 11.26 -2.79 -11.87
N THR A 104 11.34 -3.64 -10.83
CA THR A 104 10.20 -4.12 -10.05
C THR A 104 10.57 -4.20 -8.58
N ALA A 105 9.60 -3.97 -7.69
CA ALA A 105 9.74 -4.18 -6.26
C ALA A 105 8.86 -5.37 -5.84
N PRO A 106 9.42 -6.60 -5.78
CA PRO A 106 8.64 -7.79 -5.45
C PRO A 106 8.17 -7.74 -4.00
N THR A 107 6.88 -8.01 -3.82
CA THR A 107 6.20 -7.96 -2.52
C THR A 107 5.12 -9.03 -2.43
N GLU A 108 4.81 -9.45 -1.21
CA GLU A 108 3.66 -10.31 -0.94
C GLU A 108 2.83 -9.74 0.21
N ALA A 109 1.53 -9.65 0.00
CA ALA A 109 0.54 -9.36 1.03
C ALA A 109 -0.11 -10.68 1.47
N CYS A 110 -0.04 -10.99 2.76
CA CYS A 110 -0.76 -12.09 3.39
C CYS A 110 -1.85 -11.52 4.30
N TRP A 111 -3.09 -11.94 4.07
CA TRP A 111 -4.26 -11.39 4.75
C TRP A 111 -5.17 -12.51 5.22
N TYR A 112 -5.20 -12.72 6.53
CA TYR A 112 -6.11 -13.69 7.16
C TYR A 112 -7.40 -13.01 7.60
N MET A 113 -8.52 -13.62 7.22
CA MET A 113 -9.89 -13.16 7.48
C MET A 113 -10.52 -14.06 8.55
N PRO A 114 -10.49 -13.70 9.84
CA PRO A 114 -10.85 -14.62 10.93
C PRO A 114 -12.32 -15.05 10.94
N VAL A 115 -13.23 -14.21 10.44
CA VAL A 115 -14.68 -14.49 10.42
C VAL A 115 -15.00 -15.56 9.38
N THR A 116 -14.48 -15.38 8.16
CA THR A 116 -14.71 -16.31 7.05
C THR A 116 -13.73 -17.46 6.99
N ARG A 117 -12.68 -17.43 7.82
CA ARG A 117 -11.59 -18.43 7.90
C ARG A 117 -10.83 -18.60 6.58
N GLU A 118 -10.68 -17.50 5.85
CA GLU A 118 -9.98 -17.47 4.56
C GLU A 118 -8.62 -16.77 4.69
N GLN A 119 -7.64 -17.20 3.89
CA GLN A 119 -6.36 -16.51 3.75
C GLN A 119 -6.15 -16.13 2.30
N PHE A 120 -5.90 -14.83 2.07
CA PHE A 120 -5.53 -14.30 0.76
C PHE A 120 -4.03 -14.00 0.74
N ARG A 121 -3.32 -14.54 -0.25
CA ARG A 121 -1.91 -14.23 -0.53
C ARG A 121 -1.83 -13.57 -1.90
N VAL A 122 -1.46 -12.29 -1.91
CA VAL A 122 -1.36 -11.47 -3.12
C VAL A 122 0.09 -11.12 -3.34
N SER A 123 0.71 -11.78 -4.31
CA SER A 123 2.09 -11.53 -4.74
C SER A 123 2.11 -10.62 -5.96
N GLY A 124 3.07 -9.69 -6.00
CA GLY A 124 3.21 -8.77 -7.13
C GLY A 124 4.24 -7.68 -6.91
N ALA A 125 4.31 -6.76 -7.87
CA ALA A 125 5.15 -5.56 -7.79
C ALA A 125 4.41 -4.43 -7.08
N MET A 126 5.12 -3.70 -6.22
CA MET A 126 4.57 -2.52 -5.55
C MET A 126 5.24 -1.24 -6.05
N ALA A 127 4.42 -0.20 -6.25
CA ALA A 127 4.88 1.15 -6.59
C ALA A 127 4.69 2.09 -5.40
N VAL A 128 5.61 3.02 -5.22
CA VAL A 128 5.53 4.05 -4.18
C VAL A 128 5.20 5.39 -4.81
N ILE A 129 4.15 6.05 -4.33
CA ILE A 129 3.79 7.41 -4.72
C ILE A 129 4.33 8.37 -3.66
N LEU A 130 5.48 8.99 -3.94
CA LEU A 130 6.06 10.03 -3.11
C LEU A 130 5.47 11.41 -3.48
N ALA A 131 5.57 12.37 -2.56
CA ALA A 131 5.33 13.77 -2.90
C ALA A 131 6.34 14.20 -3.97
N SER A 132 5.86 14.85 -5.03
CA SER A 132 6.71 15.40 -6.08
C SER A 132 6.20 16.79 -6.46
N PRO A 133 7.06 17.82 -6.43
CA PRO A 133 6.66 19.19 -6.71
C PRO A 133 6.44 19.50 -8.21
N ARG A 134 6.81 18.62 -9.16
CA ARG A 134 6.51 18.72 -10.61
C ARG A 134 6.87 17.40 -11.34
N GLY A 135 6.06 17.00 -12.33
CA GLY A 135 6.39 15.93 -13.29
C GLY A 135 5.94 14.50 -12.95
N ALA A 136 5.39 14.25 -11.75
CA ALA A 136 4.74 12.97 -11.47
C ALA A 136 3.36 12.91 -12.15
N ALA A 137 2.89 11.70 -12.50
CA ALA A 137 1.57 11.52 -13.08
C ALA A 137 0.51 12.19 -12.18
N GLN A 138 -0.17 13.23 -12.68
CA GLN A 138 -1.11 14.06 -11.91
C GLN A 138 -2.12 13.21 -11.13
N ARG A 139 -2.62 12.13 -11.75
CA ARG A 139 -3.54 11.17 -11.13
C ARG A 139 -2.97 10.53 -9.85
N ALA A 140 -1.68 10.19 -9.83
CA ALA A 140 -1.03 9.61 -8.66
C ALA A 140 -0.94 10.63 -7.51
N GLN A 141 -0.65 11.89 -7.81
CA GLN A 141 -0.62 12.95 -6.79
C GLN A 141 -2.02 13.28 -6.26
N THR A 142 -3.04 13.31 -7.13
CA THR A 142 -4.45 13.44 -6.72
C THR A 142 -4.86 12.32 -5.76
N LEU A 143 -4.58 11.05 -6.12
CA LEU A 143 -4.86 9.91 -5.25
C LEU A 143 -4.14 10.03 -3.90
N ARG A 144 -2.86 10.43 -3.90
CA ARG A 144 -2.10 10.63 -2.65
C ARG A 144 -2.77 11.69 -1.76
N ALA A 145 -3.19 12.82 -2.33
CA ALA A 145 -3.83 13.90 -1.59
C ALA A 145 -5.22 13.49 -1.05
N GLU A 146 -5.99 12.72 -1.82
CA GLU A 146 -7.27 12.14 -1.37
C GLU A 146 -7.08 11.17 -0.20
N LEU A 147 -6.13 10.24 -0.33
CA LEU A 147 -5.81 9.30 0.75
C LEU A 147 -5.35 10.03 2.01
N TRP A 148 -4.52 11.06 1.90
CA TRP A 148 -4.08 11.89 3.04
C TRP A 148 -5.25 12.57 3.75
N ARG A 149 -6.17 13.17 2.98
CA ARG A 149 -7.39 13.81 3.53
C ARG A 149 -8.32 12.81 4.21
N SER A 150 -8.38 11.57 3.70
CA SER A 150 -9.21 10.50 4.29
C SER A 150 -8.70 9.98 5.64
N LEU A 151 -7.46 10.29 6.04
CA LEU A 151 -6.93 9.88 7.34
C LEU A 151 -7.58 10.66 8.49
N SER A 152 -7.66 10.04 9.67
CA SER A 152 -8.05 10.76 10.89
C SER A 152 -6.95 11.75 11.30
N PRO A 153 -7.26 12.79 12.08
CA PRO A 153 -6.26 13.70 12.63
C PRO A 153 -5.14 12.97 13.39
N ALA A 154 -5.49 11.98 14.22
CA ALA A 154 -4.51 11.15 14.93
C ALA A 154 -3.60 10.36 13.97
N ALA A 155 -4.15 9.81 12.89
CA ALA A 155 -3.37 9.09 11.90
C ALA A 155 -2.42 10.02 11.11
N ARG A 156 -2.81 11.26 10.83
CA ARG A 156 -1.92 12.27 10.23
C ARG A 156 -0.82 12.71 11.20
N ALA A 157 -1.16 12.91 12.48
CA ALA A 157 -0.20 13.31 13.50
C ALA A 157 0.95 12.31 13.67
N ALA A 158 0.70 11.01 13.46
CA ALA A 158 1.75 9.99 13.49
C ALA A 158 2.88 10.21 12.46
N TYR A 159 2.62 10.94 11.36
CA TYR A 159 3.65 11.29 10.36
C TYR A 159 4.55 12.44 10.82
N LEU A 160 4.19 13.14 11.90
CA LEU A 160 5.01 14.16 12.56
C LEU A 160 5.90 13.58 13.65
N ALA A 161 5.76 12.28 13.96
CA ALA A 161 6.62 11.61 14.92
C ALA A 161 8.08 11.56 14.42
N PRO A 162 9.06 11.31 15.31
CA PRO A 162 10.43 11.04 14.92
C PRO A 162 10.55 9.90 13.88
N GLN A 163 11.73 9.81 13.29
CA GLN A 163 12.09 8.79 12.31
C GLN A 163 11.60 7.39 12.73
N PRO A 164 10.73 6.73 11.93
CA PRO A 164 10.28 5.39 12.27
C PRO A 164 11.45 4.42 12.44
N GLY A 165 11.47 3.72 13.58
CA GLY A 165 12.57 2.80 13.94
C GLY A 165 13.75 3.47 14.64
N SER A 166 13.70 4.77 14.94
CA SER A 166 14.72 5.42 15.76
C SER A 166 14.78 4.81 17.16
N TYR A 167 15.99 4.63 17.68
CA TYR A 167 16.21 4.18 19.06
C TYR A 167 15.66 5.20 20.06
N PHE A 168 14.98 4.71 21.09
CA PHE A 168 14.57 5.49 22.24
C PHE A 168 15.32 5.00 23.47
N PRO A 169 16.19 5.83 24.08
CA PRO A 169 16.93 5.42 25.27
C PRO A 169 15.96 5.20 26.45
N PRO A 170 16.14 4.13 27.24
CA PRO A 170 15.40 3.95 28.49
C PRO A 170 15.60 5.15 29.42
N GLY A 171 14.51 5.72 29.94
CA GLY A 171 14.56 6.87 30.86
C GLY A 171 14.77 8.23 30.20
N GLY A 172 14.88 8.30 28.88
CA GLY A 172 14.84 9.57 28.15
C GLY A 172 13.44 10.20 28.16
N PRO A 173 13.32 11.53 27.98
CA PRO A 173 12.02 12.15 27.78
C PRO A 173 11.34 11.49 26.58
N ALA A 174 10.02 11.24 26.68
CA ALA A 174 9.24 10.77 25.54
C ALA A 174 9.52 11.72 24.35
N PRO A 175 9.69 11.19 23.13
CA PRO A 175 9.89 12.05 21.97
C PRO A 175 8.77 13.07 21.93
N ALA A 176 9.14 14.35 22.00
CA ALA A 176 8.19 15.41 21.76
C ALA A 176 7.60 15.15 20.37
N THR A 177 6.31 14.81 20.30
CA THR A 177 5.53 15.11 19.11
C THR A 177 5.79 16.58 18.88
N THR A 178 6.59 16.93 17.88
CA THR A 178 6.79 18.34 17.55
C THR A 178 5.38 18.85 17.29
N ALA A 179 4.85 19.66 18.21
CA ALA A 179 3.60 20.34 18.00
C ALA A 179 3.73 20.99 16.63
N PRO A 180 2.75 20.82 15.73
CA PRO A 180 2.86 21.42 14.42
C PRO A 180 3.09 22.92 14.65
N VAL A 181 4.29 23.40 14.30
CA VAL A 181 4.37 24.72 13.69
C VAL A 181 3.26 24.70 12.65
N ALA A 182 2.42 25.72 12.59
CA ALA A 182 1.19 25.75 11.79
C ALA A 182 1.41 25.62 10.25
N ALA A 183 2.39 24.84 9.80
CA ALA A 183 2.42 24.16 8.52
C ALA A 183 1.18 23.26 8.41
N SER A 184 0.21 23.80 7.68
CA SER A 184 -1.12 23.25 7.44
C SER A 184 -1.16 21.73 7.38
N LEU A 185 -1.97 21.13 8.27
CA LEU A 185 -2.34 19.71 8.26
C LEU A 185 -3.01 19.26 6.94
N GLU A 186 -3.31 20.21 6.05
CA GLU A 186 -3.94 20.00 4.75
C GLU A 186 -2.96 19.55 3.66
N ALA A 187 -1.65 19.82 3.78
CA ALA A 187 -0.67 19.46 2.76
C ALA A 187 -0.01 18.10 3.07
N PRO A 188 0.14 17.19 2.07
CA PRO A 188 0.96 16.01 2.21
C PRO A 188 2.39 16.45 2.52
N GLN A 189 2.88 16.16 3.72
CA GLN A 189 4.19 16.66 4.16
C GLN A 189 5.31 16.20 3.21
N GLU A 190 6.07 17.17 2.71
CA GLU A 190 7.36 16.97 2.07
C GLU A 190 8.40 16.87 3.20
N THR A 191 9.02 15.72 3.44
CA THR A 191 10.14 15.68 4.38
C THR A 191 11.42 15.38 3.63
N PHE A 192 12.14 16.48 3.39
CA PHE A 192 13.46 16.59 2.82
C PHE A 192 14.50 15.87 3.67
N PHE A 193 15.36 15.12 2.98
CA PHE A 193 16.61 14.59 3.48
C PHE A 193 17.58 15.75 3.75
N ARG A 194 18.07 15.91 4.98
CA ARG A 194 19.29 16.71 5.24
C ARG A 194 20.42 15.73 5.52
N ALA A 195 21.15 15.36 4.47
CA ALA A 195 22.44 14.73 4.63
C ALA A 195 23.37 15.76 5.32
N ARG A 196 23.91 15.41 6.48
CA ARG A 196 25.08 16.09 7.01
C ARG A 196 26.28 15.55 6.23
N THR A 197 26.92 16.44 5.47
CA THR A 197 28.36 16.35 5.15
C THR A 197 29.16 16.40 6.44
#